data_AF-A1SFH0-F1
#
_entry.id   AF-A1SFH0-F1
#
_cell.length_a   1.000
_cell.length_b   1.000
_cell.length_c   1.000
_cell.angle_alpha   90.00
_cell.angle_beta   90.00
_cell.angle_gamma   90.00
#
_symmetry.space_group_name_H-M   'P 1'
#
loop_
_entity.id
_entity.type
_entity.pdbx_description
1 polymer ?
#
loop_
_entity_poly.entity_id
_entity_poly.type
_entity_poly.pdbx_seq_one_letter_code
_entity_poly.pdbx_strand_id
1 'polypeptide(L)'
;MDAEPLYEEVAGLDLQSHTPEGGRSLLALADAEWHSMRAREANPYDAESCRLAMLAAAKQADFDSLRIWRSRALVRFAAIGWTEGVGAIVMSEAFSELARVNHDYAAGRTLDLIEPSPTAIAILDEIERFTQGPGSGHQLSPRSPSQASLKRLFHEKRGFLLLLRDQFEEARASYQRALAVAANERGKVKVNLALVLVDYLEALATRAPTCDGTGTSRLGTIAQQAGSDDVAEVAFRNADIMDAGGRALHPYEIL
;
A
#
# COMPACT_ATOMS: atom_id res chain seq x y z
N MET A 1 -15.27 26.28 6.45
CA MET A 1 -16.38 25.36 6.08
C MET A 1 -16.71 24.38 7.22
N ASP A 2 -17.90 23.79 7.29
CA ASP A 2 -18.15 22.63 8.20
C ASP A 2 -17.32 21.40 7.76
N ALA A 3 -17.12 20.43 8.66
CA ALA A 3 -16.17 19.34 8.43
C ALA A 3 -16.59 18.37 7.30
N GLU A 4 -17.88 18.01 7.23
CA GLU A 4 -18.38 17.07 6.22
C GLU A 4 -18.37 17.65 4.79
N PRO A 5 -18.90 18.86 4.52
CA PRO A 5 -18.82 19.45 3.18
C PRO A 5 -17.38 19.65 2.70
N LEU A 6 -16.46 20.01 3.61
CA LEU A 6 -15.04 20.11 3.27
C LEU A 6 -14.47 18.76 2.85
N TYR A 7 -14.77 17.70 3.60
CA TYR A 7 -14.35 16.36 3.25
C TYR A 7 -14.90 15.93 1.89
N GLU A 8 -16.17 16.19 1.60
CA GLU A 8 -16.77 15.86 0.31
C GLU A 8 -16.05 16.55 -0.85
N GLU A 9 -15.69 17.82 -0.71
CA GLU A 9 -14.94 18.57 -1.71
C GLU A 9 -13.51 18.03 -1.89
N VAL A 10 -12.80 17.80 -0.78
CA VAL A 10 -11.45 17.19 -0.78
C VAL A 10 -11.48 15.79 -1.41
N ALA A 11 -12.49 14.97 -1.08
CA ALA A 11 -12.66 13.63 -1.63
C ALA A 11 -12.96 13.67 -3.13
N GLY A 12 -13.77 14.63 -3.58
CA GLY A 12 -14.02 14.88 -5.00
C GLY A 12 -12.75 15.24 -5.77
N LEU A 13 -11.90 16.11 -5.20
CA LEU A 13 -10.61 16.47 -5.78
C LEU A 13 -9.61 15.31 -5.75
N ASP A 14 -9.63 14.45 -4.74
CA ASP A 14 -8.72 13.29 -4.68
C ASP A 14 -8.97 12.31 -5.83
N LEU A 15 -10.21 12.18 -6.31
CA LEU A 15 -10.51 11.38 -7.51
C LEU A 15 -9.78 11.92 -8.76
N GLN A 16 -9.50 13.23 -8.79
CA GLN A 16 -8.78 13.91 -9.87
C GLN A 16 -7.27 14.05 -9.62
N SER A 17 -6.79 13.67 -8.44
CA SER A 17 -5.39 13.86 -8.00
C SER A 17 -4.35 13.03 -8.75
N HIS A 18 -4.78 12.14 -9.65
CA HIS A 18 -3.89 11.50 -10.62
C HIS A 18 -3.37 12.50 -11.66
N THR A 19 -4.03 13.65 -11.80
CA THR A 19 -3.52 14.80 -12.56
C THR A 19 -2.74 15.75 -11.65
N PRO A 20 -1.67 16.40 -12.15
CA PRO A 20 -0.96 17.42 -11.39
C PRO A 20 -1.85 18.58 -10.91
N GLU A 21 -2.86 18.94 -11.70
CA GLU A 21 -3.80 20.01 -11.36
C GLU A 21 -4.72 19.64 -10.21
N GLY A 22 -5.36 18.46 -10.27
CA GLY A 22 -6.22 17.97 -9.18
C GLY A 22 -5.47 17.84 -7.85
N GLY A 23 -4.22 17.35 -7.89
CA GLY A 23 -3.38 17.26 -6.70
C GLY A 23 -3.07 18.63 -6.08
N ARG A 24 -2.72 19.62 -6.90
CA ARG A 24 -2.47 21.00 -6.43
C ARG A 24 -3.72 21.67 -5.87
N SER A 25 -4.86 21.51 -6.54
CA SER A 25 -6.14 22.09 -6.09
C SER A 25 -6.55 21.52 -4.74
N LEU A 26 -6.39 20.21 -4.52
CA LEU A 26 -6.67 19.57 -3.23
C LEU A 26 -5.78 20.16 -2.12
N LEU A 27 -4.47 20.23 -2.35
CA LEU A 27 -3.53 20.77 -1.37
C LEU A 27 -3.84 22.24 -1.03
N ALA A 28 -4.13 23.06 -2.04
CA ALA A 28 -4.51 24.46 -1.85
C ALA A 28 -5.77 24.62 -0.99
N LEU A 29 -6.81 23.80 -1.26
CA LEU A 29 -8.02 23.78 -0.45
C LEU A 29 -7.74 23.35 1.00
N ALA A 30 -6.98 22.27 1.17
CA ALA A 30 -6.65 21.75 2.49
C ALA A 30 -5.85 22.77 3.31
N ASP A 31 -4.88 23.46 2.71
CA ASP A 31 -4.11 24.51 3.38
C ASP A 31 -4.97 25.72 3.73
N ALA A 32 -5.87 26.17 2.84
CA ALA A 32 -6.79 27.27 3.11
C ALA A 32 -7.72 26.97 4.31
N GLU A 33 -8.16 25.73 4.46
CA GLU A 33 -9.09 25.30 5.51
C GLU A 33 -8.38 24.76 6.77
N TRP A 34 -7.04 24.69 6.79
CA TRP A 34 -6.30 24.12 7.92
C TRP A 34 -6.60 24.82 9.26
N HIS A 35 -6.70 26.14 9.26
CA HIS A 35 -7.03 26.90 10.47
C HIS A 35 -8.41 26.51 11.01
N SER A 36 -9.40 26.35 10.13
CA SER A 36 -10.74 25.90 10.50
C SER A 36 -10.75 24.46 10.99
N MET A 37 -10.09 23.54 10.28
CA MET A 37 -9.90 22.15 10.73
C MET A 37 -9.30 22.11 12.13
N ARG A 38 -8.21 22.84 12.37
CA ARG A 38 -7.47 22.85 13.65
C ARG A 38 -8.30 23.41 14.81
N ALA A 39 -9.17 24.38 14.55
CA ALA A 39 -10.00 24.99 15.59
C ALA A 39 -11.17 24.10 16.03
N ARG A 40 -11.57 23.12 15.20
CA ARG A 40 -12.65 22.18 15.52
C ARG A 40 -12.18 21.06 16.45
N GLU A 41 -13.14 20.47 17.16
CA GLU A 41 -12.94 19.18 17.82
C GLU A 41 -12.58 18.11 16.78
N ALA A 42 -11.70 17.18 17.17
CA ALA A 42 -11.25 16.11 16.30
C ALA A 42 -12.45 15.26 15.85
N ASN A 43 -12.56 15.03 14.55
CA ASN A 43 -13.65 14.27 13.94
C ASN A 43 -13.13 13.46 12.74
N PRO A 44 -13.86 12.41 12.31
CA PRO A 44 -13.44 11.55 11.19
C PRO A 44 -13.21 12.29 9.87
N TYR A 45 -14.04 13.29 9.55
CA TYR A 45 -13.97 14.02 8.28
C TYR A 45 -12.67 14.81 8.14
N ASP A 46 -12.28 15.55 9.18
CA ASP A 46 -11.02 16.31 9.18
C ASP A 46 -9.80 15.37 9.22
N ALA A 47 -9.91 14.22 9.90
CA ALA A 47 -8.84 13.22 9.94
C ALA A 47 -8.59 12.64 8.53
N GLU A 48 -9.66 12.27 7.84
CA GLU A 48 -9.58 11.73 6.49
C GLU A 48 -9.15 12.80 5.48
N SER A 49 -9.64 14.04 5.60
CA SER A 49 -9.19 15.16 4.76
C SER A 49 -7.69 15.38 4.87
N CYS A 50 -7.12 15.31 6.07
CA CYS A 50 -5.67 15.38 6.28
C CYS A 50 -4.94 14.21 5.60
N ARG A 51 -5.50 12.99 5.64
CA ARG A 51 -4.91 11.82 4.95
C ARG A 51 -4.96 11.98 3.43
N LEU A 52 -6.05 12.50 2.88
CA LEU A 52 -6.17 12.75 1.44
C LEU A 52 -5.18 13.84 0.99
N ALA A 53 -5.00 14.90 1.77
CA ALA A 53 -3.95 15.90 1.53
C ALA A 53 -2.55 15.29 1.58
N MET A 54 -2.28 14.41 2.55
CA MET A 54 -1.02 13.65 2.61
C MET A 54 -0.79 12.84 1.33
N LEU A 55 -1.80 12.11 0.84
CA LEU A 55 -1.68 11.32 -0.38
C LEU A 55 -1.50 12.18 -1.63
N ALA A 56 -2.17 13.33 -1.71
CA ALA A 56 -1.99 14.29 -2.79
C ALA A 56 -0.56 14.84 -2.81
N ALA A 57 -0.01 15.22 -1.65
CA ALA A 57 1.38 15.68 -1.53
C ALA A 57 2.38 14.61 -2.00
N ALA A 58 2.18 13.35 -1.63
CA ALA A 58 3.00 12.24 -2.10
C ALA A 58 2.96 12.10 -3.64
N LYS A 59 1.78 12.17 -4.25
CA LYS A 59 1.61 12.09 -5.72
C LYS A 59 2.27 13.26 -6.46
N GLN A 60 2.35 14.43 -5.83
CA GLN A 60 3.03 15.60 -6.39
C GLN A 60 4.54 15.64 -6.08
N ALA A 61 5.07 14.64 -5.38
CA ALA A 61 6.43 14.65 -4.85
C ALA A 61 6.76 15.90 -3.98
N ASP A 62 5.74 16.48 -3.33
CA ASP A 62 5.90 17.57 -2.36
C ASP A 62 6.16 16.97 -0.96
N PHE A 63 7.42 16.64 -0.71
CA PHE A 63 7.83 15.92 0.51
C PHE A 63 7.73 16.76 1.78
N ASP A 64 7.80 18.09 1.68
CA ASP A 64 7.63 18.98 2.83
C ASP A 64 6.16 19.00 3.28
N SER A 65 5.24 19.23 2.34
CA SER A 65 3.80 19.14 2.61
C SER A 65 3.40 17.73 3.05
N LEU A 66 3.97 16.69 2.45
CA LEU A 66 3.72 15.30 2.83
C LEU A 66 3.95 15.06 4.32
N ARG A 67 5.10 15.52 4.85
CA ARG A 67 5.45 15.34 6.28
C ARG A 67 4.46 16.06 7.19
N ILE A 68 4.11 17.30 6.84
CA ILE A 68 3.15 18.10 7.61
C ILE A 68 1.77 17.42 7.62
N TRP A 69 1.25 17.04 6.45
CA TRP A 69 -0.07 16.41 6.34
C TRP A 69 -0.12 15.03 6.97
N ARG A 70 0.97 14.24 6.90
CA ARG A 70 1.10 12.97 7.62
C ARG A 70 0.97 13.17 9.13
N SER A 71 1.69 14.13 9.72
CA SER A 71 1.59 14.42 11.15
C SER A 71 0.19 14.89 11.54
N ARG A 72 -0.44 15.75 10.72
CA ARG A 72 -1.81 16.22 10.94
C ARG A 72 -2.82 15.06 10.93
N ALA A 73 -2.71 14.15 9.95
CA ALA A 73 -3.56 12.97 9.86
C ALA A 73 -3.37 12.03 11.05
N LEU A 74 -2.12 11.75 11.44
CA LEU A 74 -1.79 10.88 12.56
C LEU A 74 -2.39 11.38 13.88
N VAL A 75 -2.18 12.67 14.20
CA VAL A 75 -2.71 13.28 15.43
C VAL A 75 -4.24 13.19 15.46
N ARG A 76 -4.90 13.46 14.33
CA ARG A 76 -6.36 13.40 14.25
C ARG A 76 -6.89 11.98 14.36
N PHE A 77 -6.30 11.00 13.67
CA PHE A 77 -6.69 9.60 13.80
C PHE A 77 -6.55 9.10 15.25
N ALA A 78 -5.44 9.45 15.91
CA ALA A 78 -5.25 9.11 17.32
C ALA A 78 -6.31 9.76 18.22
N ALA A 79 -6.63 11.04 18.00
CA ALA A 79 -7.59 11.78 18.82
C ALA A 79 -9.02 11.22 18.78
N ILE A 80 -9.43 10.62 17.66
CA ILE A 80 -10.77 10.03 17.48
C ILE A 80 -10.80 8.50 17.64
N GLY A 81 -9.67 7.89 18.01
CA GLY A 81 -9.56 6.44 18.14
C GLY A 81 -9.67 5.66 16.82
N TRP A 82 -9.34 6.27 15.67
CA TRP A 82 -9.34 5.58 14.37
C TRP A 82 -8.03 4.79 14.20
N THR A 83 -7.97 3.63 14.83
CA THR A 83 -6.77 2.77 14.88
C THR A 83 -6.26 2.35 13.52
N GLU A 84 -7.15 2.16 12.55
CA GLU A 84 -6.79 1.79 11.18
C GLU A 84 -6.11 2.94 10.44
N GLY A 85 -6.56 4.17 10.69
CA GLY A 85 -5.89 5.36 10.20
C GLY A 85 -4.48 5.49 10.77
N VAL A 86 -4.31 5.27 12.08
CA VAL A 86 -2.98 5.22 12.72
C VAL A 86 -2.11 4.13 12.09
N GLY A 87 -2.63 2.90 12.00
CA GLY A 87 -1.91 1.77 11.42
C GLY A 87 -1.48 2.00 9.97
N ALA A 88 -2.33 2.61 9.15
CA ALA A 88 -2.01 2.94 7.76
C ALA A 88 -0.88 3.98 7.65
N ILE A 89 -0.86 4.99 8.52
CA ILE A 89 0.20 5.99 8.55
C ILE A 89 1.53 5.36 8.99
N VAL A 90 1.53 4.58 10.08
CA VAL A 90 2.76 3.92 10.55
C VAL A 90 3.27 2.91 9.52
N MET A 91 2.38 2.23 8.78
CA MET A 91 2.78 1.32 7.70
C MET A 91 3.53 2.04 6.58
N SER A 92 3.12 3.27 6.25
CA SER A 92 3.85 4.09 5.27
C SER A 92 5.27 4.44 5.72
N GLU A 93 5.55 4.42 7.03
CA GLU A 93 6.90 4.63 7.57
C GLU A 93 7.80 3.42 7.31
N ALA A 94 7.30 2.19 7.46
CA ALA A 94 8.06 0.99 7.11
C ALA A 94 8.53 1.04 5.64
N PHE A 95 7.68 1.51 4.73
CA PHE A 95 8.03 1.65 3.31
C PHE A 95 8.93 2.85 3.03
N SER A 96 8.82 3.92 3.82
CA SER A 96 9.76 5.04 3.74
C SER A 96 11.16 4.59 4.14
N GLU A 97 11.29 3.73 5.16
CA GLU A 97 12.56 3.12 5.55
C GLU A 97 13.11 2.17 4.49
N LEU A 98 12.27 1.36 3.86
CA LEU A 98 12.71 0.53 2.73
C LEU A 98 13.17 1.40 1.55
N ALA A 99 12.42 2.44 1.20
CA ALA A 99 12.76 3.36 0.12
C ALA A 99 14.11 4.06 0.38
N ARG A 100 14.35 4.50 1.63
CA ARG A 100 15.60 5.15 2.02
C ARG A 100 16.82 4.23 1.85
N VAL A 101 16.71 2.95 2.23
CA VAL A 101 17.76 1.94 2.00
C VAL A 101 18.01 1.74 0.51
N ASN A 102 16.97 1.86 -0.31
CA ASN A 102 17.00 1.62 -1.74
C ASN A 102 17.10 2.91 -2.59
N HIS A 103 17.60 4.01 -2.01
CA HIS A 103 17.75 5.31 -2.68
C HIS A 103 16.49 5.77 -3.45
N ASP A 104 15.34 5.71 -2.79
CA ASP A 104 14.01 6.06 -3.33
C ASP A 104 13.67 5.33 -4.65
N TYR A 105 14.24 4.13 -4.81
CA TYR A 105 14.06 3.19 -5.94
C TYR A 105 14.53 3.69 -7.32
N ALA A 106 15.57 4.51 -7.40
CA ALA A 106 16.21 4.87 -8.68
C ALA A 106 16.81 3.65 -9.42
N ALA A 107 17.21 2.59 -8.70
CA ALA A 107 17.72 1.32 -9.24
C ALA A 107 16.87 0.08 -8.87
N GLY A 108 16.07 0.13 -7.79
CA GLY A 108 15.39 -1.03 -7.17
C GLY A 108 13.94 -1.27 -7.60
N ARG A 109 13.64 -1.33 -8.91
CA ARG A 109 12.27 -1.66 -9.37
C ARG A 109 12.00 -3.16 -9.48
N THR A 110 13.07 -3.95 -9.50
CA THR A 110 13.00 -5.40 -9.60
C THR A 110 13.45 -6.02 -8.28
N LEU A 111 12.85 -7.15 -7.91
CA LEU A 111 13.06 -7.80 -6.63
C LEU A 111 14.52 -8.15 -6.35
N ASP A 112 15.26 -8.50 -7.39
CA ASP A 112 16.68 -8.83 -7.32
C ASP A 112 17.59 -7.64 -7.00
N LEU A 113 17.07 -6.41 -7.14
CA LEU A 113 17.80 -5.17 -6.85
C LEU A 113 17.34 -4.48 -5.56
N ILE A 114 16.26 -4.96 -4.93
CA ILE A 114 15.74 -4.36 -3.70
C ILE A 114 16.47 -4.99 -2.50
N GLU A 115 17.19 -4.15 -1.76
CA GLU A 115 17.81 -4.55 -0.51
C GLU A 115 16.78 -4.60 0.64
N PRO A 116 16.76 -5.68 1.45
CA PRO A 116 15.85 -5.78 2.57
C PRO A 116 16.19 -4.79 3.68
N SER A 117 15.15 -4.29 4.38
CA SER A 117 15.30 -3.40 5.54
C SER A 117 14.80 -4.08 6.82
N PRO A 118 15.69 -4.50 7.76
CA PRO A 118 15.27 -5.02 9.06
C PRO A 118 14.44 -4.03 9.86
N THR A 119 14.75 -2.73 9.74
CA THR A 119 13.98 -1.65 10.39
C THR A 119 12.55 -1.58 9.86
N ALA A 120 12.35 -1.73 8.55
CA ALA A 120 11.02 -1.75 7.96
C ALA A 120 10.15 -2.89 8.53
N ILE A 121 10.73 -4.09 8.69
CA ILE A 121 10.04 -5.23 9.30
C ILE A 121 9.70 -4.96 10.76
N ALA A 122 10.65 -4.44 11.54
CA ALA A 122 10.43 -4.13 12.95
C ALA A 122 9.28 -3.12 13.16
N ILE A 123 9.22 -2.08 12.31
CA ILE A 123 8.10 -1.13 12.32
C ILE A 123 6.79 -1.84 11.97
N LEU A 124 6.79 -2.73 10.97
CA LEU A 124 5.60 -3.43 10.53
C LEU A 124 5.07 -4.38 11.61
N ASP A 125 5.94 -5.15 12.28
CA ASP A 125 5.55 -6.06 13.36
C ASP A 125 4.90 -5.30 14.54
N GLU A 126 5.32 -4.06 14.83
CA GLU A 126 4.64 -3.22 15.83
C GLU A 126 3.17 -2.90 15.44
N ILE A 127 2.89 -2.75 14.14
CA ILE A 127 1.54 -2.44 13.61
C ILE A 127 0.60 -3.63 13.72
N GLU A 128 1.11 -4.87 13.85
CA GLU A 128 0.28 -6.08 13.90
C GLU A 128 -0.83 -5.97 14.95
N ARG A 129 -0.56 -5.33 16.09
CA ARG A 129 -1.55 -5.10 17.16
C ARG A 129 -2.81 -4.38 16.68
N PHE A 130 -2.71 -3.49 15.71
CA PHE A 130 -3.86 -2.78 15.14
C PHE A 130 -4.70 -3.68 14.23
N THR A 131 -4.17 -4.82 13.77
CA THR A 131 -4.90 -5.81 12.96
C THR A 131 -5.70 -6.81 13.80
N GLN A 132 -5.42 -6.88 15.11
CA GLN A 132 -6.00 -7.83 16.06
C GLN A 132 -7.14 -7.18 16.86
N GLY A 133 -8.27 -6.89 16.21
CA GLY A 133 -9.40 -6.25 16.88
C GLY A 133 -10.63 -6.08 15.99
N PRO A 134 -11.75 -5.60 16.56
CA PRO A 134 -12.99 -5.35 15.81
C PRO A 134 -12.89 -4.16 14.85
N GLY A 135 -11.83 -3.36 14.95
CA GLY A 135 -11.69 -2.08 14.25
C GLY A 135 -12.38 -0.93 14.97
N SER A 136 -12.14 0.29 14.50
CA SER A 136 -12.72 1.51 15.08
C SER A 136 -14.16 1.79 14.65
N GLY A 137 -14.63 1.11 13.60
CA GLY A 137 -15.96 1.33 13.00
C GLY A 137 -16.07 2.58 12.13
N HIS A 138 -15.00 3.38 12.02
CA HIS A 138 -14.97 4.55 11.14
C HIS A 138 -14.79 4.12 9.68
N GLN A 139 -15.72 4.53 8.82
CA GLN A 139 -15.62 4.32 7.38
C GLN A 139 -16.42 5.39 6.63
N LEU A 140 -15.72 6.42 6.12
CA LEU A 140 -16.34 7.53 5.38
C LEU A 140 -16.47 7.26 3.89
N SER A 141 -15.61 6.41 3.34
CA SER A 141 -15.68 5.95 1.95
C SER A 141 -15.09 4.55 1.81
N PRO A 142 -15.30 3.89 0.65
CA PRO A 142 -14.59 2.64 0.33
C PRO A 142 -13.05 2.76 0.31
N ARG A 143 -12.51 3.98 0.24
CA ARG A 143 -11.07 4.27 0.22
C ARG A 143 -10.52 4.68 1.59
N SER A 144 -11.39 4.81 2.59
CA SER A 144 -10.98 5.13 3.96
C SER A 144 -10.32 3.91 4.63
N PRO A 145 -9.37 4.13 5.54
CA PRO A 145 -8.77 3.04 6.30
C PRO A 145 -9.84 2.25 7.06
N SER A 146 -9.87 0.94 6.83
CA SER A 146 -10.80 0.00 7.47
C SER A 146 -10.04 -1.21 7.99
N GLN A 147 -10.62 -1.93 8.96
CA GLN A 147 -9.95 -3.07 9.59
C GLN A 147 -9.55 -4.15 8.58
N ALA A 148 -10.46 -4.45 7.65
CA ALA A 148 -10.21 -5.40 6.58
C ALA A 148 -9.05 -4.95 5.67
N SER A 149 -9.03 -3.66 5.30
CA SER A 149 -7.99 -3.12 4.43
C SER A 149 -6.63 -3.08 5.13
N LEU A 150 -6.58 -2.65 6.39
CA LEU A 150 -5.35 -2.62 7.17
C LEU A 150 -4.78 -4.04 7.33
N LYS A 151 -5.63 -5.01 7.71
CA LYS A 151 -5.19 -6.40 7.90
C LYS A 151 -4.66 -7.02 6.61
N ARG A 152 -5.32 -6.78 5.48
CA ARG A 152 -4.84 -7.24 4.17
C ARG A 152 -3.47 -6.62 3.86
N LEU A 153 -3.39 -5.29 3.88
CA LEU A 153 -2.18 -4.54 3.55
C LEU A 153 -1.01 -4.94 4.47
N PHE A 154 -1.26 -5.11 5.77
CA PHE A 154 -0.23 -5.56 6.71
C PHE A 154 0.39 -6.90 6.28
N HIS A 155 -0.45 -7.90 6.00
CA HIS A 155 0.02 -9.23 5.61
C HIS A 155 0.66 -9.26 4.21
N GLU A 156 0.13 -8.48 3.27
CA GLU A 156 0.73 -8.21 1.95
C GLU A 156 2.16 -7.67 2.12
N LYS A 157 2.28 -6.53 2.82
CA LYS A 157 3.56 -5.85 3.05
C LYS A 157 4.55 -6.70 3.83
N ARG A 158 4.08 -7.46 4.81
CA ARG A 158 4.93 -8.35 5.59
C ARG A 158 5.45 -9.49 4.74
N GLY A 159 4.57 -10.11 3.93
CA GLY A 159 4.97 -11.14 2.97
C GLY A 159 6.04 -10.63 2.00
N PHE A 160 5.88 -9.41 1.51
CA PHE A 160 6.85 -8.76 0.64
C PHE A 160 8.22 -8.57 1.32
N LEU A 161 8.27 -7.97 2.51
CA LEU A 161 9.54 -7.75 3.22
C LEU A 161 10.24 -9.07 3.61
N LEU A 162 9.49 -10.12 3.92
CA LEU A 162 10.03 -11.45 4.20
C LEU A 162 10.57 -12.13 2.94
N LEU A 163 9.88 -11.96 1.81
CA LEU A 163 10.33 -12.46 0.52
C LEU A 163 11.69 -11.85 0.13
N LEU A 164 11.89 -10.54 0.35
CA LEU A 164 13.19 -9.88 0.12
C LEU A 164 14.34 -10.44 0.99
N ARG A 165 14.02 -11.21 2.03
CA ARG A 165 14.97 -11.86 2.94
C ARG A 165 15.10 -13.36 2.71
N ASP A 166 14.56 -13.87 1.60
CA ASP A 166 14.49 -15.30 1.27
C ASP A 166 13.78 -16.14 2.35
N GLN A 167 12.90 -15.53 3.15
CA GLN A 167 12.09 -16.21 4.18
C GLN A 167 10.79 -16.72 3.55
N PHE A 168 10.91 -17.69 2.63
CA PHE A 168 9.81 -18.10 1.74
C PHE A 168 8.59 -18.65 2.49
N GLU A 169 8.79 -19.49 3.49
CA GLU A 169 7.70 -20.08 4.29
C GLU A 169 6.90 -19.00 5.04
N GLU A 170 7.58 -18.07 5.71
CA GLU A 170 6.92 -16.98 6.43
C GLU A 170 6.28 -15.96 5.49
N ALA A 171 6.89 -15.72 4.32
CA ALA A 171 6.31 -14.89 3.27
C ALA A 171 5.01 -15.49 2.76
N ARG A 172 5.01 -16.79 2.43
CA ARG A 172 3.84 -17.56 2.01
C ARG A 172 2.74 -17.52 3.05
N ALA A 173 3.06 -17.79 4.32
CA ALA A 173 2.10 -17.73 5.42
C ALA A 173 1.48 -16.33 5.56
N SER A 174 2.27 -15.27 5.35
CA SER A 174 1.78 -13.88 5.38
C SER A 174 0.82 -13.63 4.22
N TYR A 175 1.19 -13.96 2.98
CA TYR A 175 0.29 -13.79 1.83
C TYR A 175 -0.98 -14.62 1.93
N GLN A 176 -0.93 -15.85 2.47
CA GLN A 176 -2.14 -16.64 2.71
C GLN A 176 -3.10 -15.94 3.68
N ARG A 177 -2.59 -15.29 4.73
CA ARG A 177 -3.41 -14.47 5.65
C ARG A 177 -3.99 -13.24 4.95
N ALA A 178 -3.23 -12.61 4.05
CA ALA A 178 -3.76 -11.51 3.23
C ALA A 178 -4.89 -11.99 2.30
N LEU A 179 -4.71 -13.13 1.64
CA LEU A 179 -5.70 -13.70 0.72
C LEU A 179 -7.01 -14.00 1.43
N ALA A 180 -6.94 -14.52 2.66
CA ALA A 180 -8.11 -14.85 3.48
C ALA A 180 -9.00 -13.64 3.81
N VAL A 181 -8.46 -12.42 3.74
CA VAL A 181 -9.19 -11.16 4.02
C VAL A 181 -9.36 -10.26 2.81
N ALA A 182 -8.90 -10.69 1.63
CA ALA A 182 -9.02 -9.92 0.40
C ALA A 182 -10.48 -9.87 -0.08
N ALA A 183 -11.10 -8.69 0.04
CA ALA A 183 -12.52 -8.51 -0.26
C ALA A 183 -12.83 -8.45 -1.76
N ASN A 184 -11.94 -7.89 -2.59
CA ASN A 184 -12.16 -7.67 -4.02
C ASN A 184 -11.25 -8.54 -4.90
N GLU A 185 -11.68 -8.75 -6.14
CA GLU A 185 -10.98 -9.63 -7.08
C GLU A 185 -9.56 -9.14 -7.37
N ARG A 186 -9.39 -7.84 -7.59
CA ARG A 186 -8.09 -7.22 -7.77
C ARG A 186 -7.10 -7.56 -6.64
N GLY A 187 -7.53 -7.45 -5.39
CA GLY A 187 -6.71 -7.79 -4.23
C GLY A 187 -6.37 -9.28 -4.18
N LYS A 188 -7.34 -10.16 -4.45
CA LYS A 188 -7.10 -11.61 -4.54
C LYS A 188 -6.07 -11.95 -5.61
N VAL A 189 -6.17 -11.35 -6.79
CA VAL A 189 -5.21 -11.58 -7.88
C VAL A 189 -3.81 -11.11 -7.49
N LYS A 190 -3.68 -9.91 -6.91
CA LYS A 190 -2.39 -9.41 -6.41
C LYS A 190 -1.72 -10.36 -5.41
N VAL A 191 -2.48 -10.84 -4.42
CA VAL A 191 -1.93 -11.76 -3.40
C VAL A 191 -1.57 -13.12 -4.01
N ASN A 192 -2.36 -13.65 -4.94
CA ASN A 192 -2.02 -14.89 -5.64
C ASN A 192 -0.77 -14.74 -6.52
N LEU A 193 -0.61 -13.60 -7.19
CA LEU A 193 0.59 -13.30 -7.96
C LEU A 193 1.84 -13.26 -7.05
N ALA A 194 1.70 -12.72 -5.84
CA ALA A 194 2.77 -12.75 -4.85
C ALA A 194 3.08 -14.16 -4.33
N LEU A 195 2.08 -15.03 -4.18
CA LEU A 195 2.29 -16.44 -3.82
C LEU A 195 3.07 -17.21 -4.91
N VAL A 196 2.69 -17.04 -6.18
CA VAL A 196 3.41 -17.64 -7.31
C VAL A 196 4.85 -17.15 -7.39
N LEU A 197 5.07 -15.87 -7.06
CA LEU A 197 6.40 -15.29 -6.99
C LEU A 197 7.26 -15.90 -5.88
N VAL A 198 6.68 -16.20 -4.71
CA VAL A 198 7.36 -16.94 -3.64
C VAL A 198 7.77 -18.32 -4.14
N ASP A 199 6.85 -19.07 -4.75
CA ASP A 199 7.13 -20.41 -5.31
C ASP A 199 8.28 -20.38 -6.32
N TYR A 200 8.26 -19.40 -7.23
CA TYR A 200 9.27 -19.24 -8.26
C TYR A 200 10.66 -18.95 -7.67
N LEU A 201 10.75 -17.99 -6.74
CA LEU A 201 12.03 -17.59 -6.14
C LEU A 201 12.59 -18.70 -5.24
N GLU A 202 11.74 -19.43 -4.52
CA GLU A 202 12.12 -20.60 -3.74
C GLU A 202 12.67 -21.73 -4.65
N ALA A 203 12.01 -22.02 -5.78
CA ALA A 203 12.48 -22.99 -6.75
C ALA A 203 13.86 -22.61 -7.34
N LEU A 204 14.06 -21.31 -7.65
CA LEU A 204 15.35 -20.80 -8.10
C LEU A 204 16.45 -20.89 -7.04
N ALA A 205 16.11 -20.67 -5.76
CA ALA A 205 17.05 -20.76 -4.65
C ALA A 205 17.48 -22.21 -4.37
N THR A 206 16.54 -23.15 -4.45
CA THR A 206 16.74 -24.58 -4.17
C THR A 206 17.21 -25.40 -5.38
N ARG A 207 17.26 -24.81 -6.57
CA ARG A 207 17.50 -25.49 -7.86
C ARG A 207 16.50 -26.63 -8.12
N ALA A 208 15.28 -26.49 -7.62
CA ALA A 208 14.20 -27.41 -7.92
C ALA A 208 13.84 -27.35 -9.43
N PRO A 209 13.26 -28.41 -10.01
CA PRO A 209 12.67 -28.35 -11.35
C PRO A 209 11.75 -27.13 -11.43
N THR A 210 12.06 -26.25 -12.38
CA THR A 210 11.65 -24.86 -12.40
C THR A 210 10.12 -24.68 -12.43
N CYS A 211 9.62 -23.77 -11.60
CA CYS A 211 8.33 -23.12 -11.84
C CYS A 211 8.50 -22.17 -13.03
N ASP A 212 7.57 -22.22 -13.99
CA ASP A 212 7.54 -21.35 -15.17
C ASP A 212 6.59 -20.15 -14.95
N GLY A 213 6.47 -19.30 -15.95
CA GLY A 213 5.55 -18.17 -15.96
C GLY A 213 4.06 -18.55 -16.09
N THR A 214 3.70 -19.84 -16.26
CA THR A 214 2.33 -20.28 -16.56
C THR A 214 1.33 -19.83 -15.50
N GLY A 215 1.67 -20.00 -14.22
CA GLY A 215 0.83 -19.58 -13.10
C GLY A 215 0.58 -18.07 -13.09
N THR A 216 1.63 -17.30 -13.36
CA THR A 216 1.62 -15.84 -13.44
C THR A 216 0.81 -15.35 -14.64
N SER A 217 1.02 -15.91 -15.84
CA SER A 217 0.27 -15.59 -17.06
C SER A 217 -1.22 -15.84 -16.90
N ARG A 218 -1.60 -16.96 -16.28
CA ARG A 218 -3.02 -17.27 -15.99
C ARG A 218 -3.65 -16.19 -15.10
N LEU A 219 -2.94 -15.76 -14.06
CA LEU A 219 -3.42 -14.70 -13.16
C LEU A 219 -3.45 -13.33 -13.86
N GLY A 220 -2.54 -13.07 -14.80
CA GLY A 220 -2.58 -11.89 -15.68
C GLY A 220 -3.86 -11.82 -16.51
N THR A 221 -4.28 -12.95 -17.10
CA THR A 221 -5.56 -13.04 -17.81
C THR A 221 -6.76 -12.76 -16.91
N ILE A 222 -6.76 -13.29 -15.68
CA ILE A 222 -7.82 -13.02 -14.69
C ILE A 222 -7.84 -11.53 -14.32
N ALA A 223 -6.68 -10.91 -14.08
CA ALA A 223 -6.59 -9.47 -13.81
C ALA A 223 -7.18 -8.64 -14.96
N GLN A 224 -6.83 -8.97 -16.21
CA GLN A 224 -7.33 -8.28 -17.39
C GLN A 224 -8.86 -8.42 -17.52
N GLN A 225 -9.40 -9.63 -17.33
CA GLN A 225 -10.84 -9.87 -17.35
C GLN A 225 -11.59 -9.10 -16.25
N ALA A 226 -10.92 -8.85 -15.12
CA ALA A 226 -11.43 -8.05 -14.01
C ALA A 226 -11.19 -6.53 -14.19
N GLY A 227 -10.68 -6.08 -15.34
CA GLY A 227 -10.41 -4.66 -15.61
C GLY A 227 -9.24 -4.08 -14.80
N SER A 228 -8.30 -4.92 -14.37
CA SER A 228 -7.09 -4.52 -13.64
C SER A 228 -5.87 -4.56 -14.57
N ASP A 229 -5.90 -3.73 -15.61
CA ASP A 229 -4.91 -3.76 -16.70
C ASP A 229 -3.47 -3.55 -16.23
N ASP A 230 -3.25 -2.68 -15.24
CA ASP A 230 -1.93 -2.44 -14.64
C ASP A 230 -1.38 -3.70 -13.93
N VAL A 231 -2.25 -4.47 -13.28
CA VAL A 231 -1.87 -5.73 -12.62
C VAL A 231 -1.59 -6.81 -13.67
N ALA A 232 -2.39 -6.84 -14.75
CA ALA A 232 -2.21 -7.77 -15.85
C ALA A 232 -0.87 -7.52 -16.57
N GLU A 233 -0.54 -6.26 -16.87
CA GLU A 233 0.72 -5.87 -17.50
C GLU A 233 1.94 -6.36 -16.70
N VAL A 234 1.95 -6.09 -15.38
CA VAL A 234 3.04 -6.54 -14.50
C VAL A 234 3.12 -8.07 -14.46
N ALA A 235 1.98 -8.77 -14.42
CA ALA A 235 1.92 -10.23 -14.43
C ALA A 235 2.53 -10.81 -15.72
N PHE A 236 2.11 -10.34 -16.90
CA PHE A 236 2.64 -10.86 -18.16
C PHE A 236 4.14 -10.60 -18.30
N ARG A 237 4.59 -9.40 -17.95
CA ARG A 237 6.03 -9.10 -17.93
C ARG A 237 6.82 -10.04 -17.02
N ASN A 238 6.31 -10.30 -15.82
CA ASN A 238 6.96 -11.22 -14.90
C ASN A 238 6.94 -12.66 -15.40
N ALA A 239 5.85 -13.10 -16.06
CA ALA A 239 5.78 -14.42 -16.65
C ALA A 239 6.86 -14.61 -17.72
N ASP A 240 7.07 -13.64 -18.60
CA ASP A 240 8.14 -13.69 -19.62
C ASP A 240 9.53 -13.81 -18.97
N ILE A 241 9.77 -13.08 -17.87
CA ILE A 241 11.03 -13.18 -17.11
C ILE A 241 11.16 -14.56 -16.46
N MET A 242 10.06 -15.09 -15.89
CA MET A 242 10.05 -16.40 -15.24
C MET A 242 10.34 -17.53 -16.23
N ASP A 243 9.75 -17.49 -17.42
CA ASP A 243 9.97 -18.45 -18.52
C ASP A 243 11.42 -18.42 -19.02
N ALA A 244 12.06 -17.25 -18.98
CA ALA A 244 13.48 -17.10 -19.28
C ALA A 244 14.40 -17.50 -18.11
N GLY A 245 13.87 -17.90 -16.95
CA GLY A 245 14.64 -18.23 -15.75
C GLY A 245 15.26 -17.01 -15.05
N GLY A 246 14.75 -15.80 -15.33
CA GLY A 246 15.29 -14.53 -14.84
C GLY A 246 14.81 -14.14 -13.43
N ARG A 247 15.52 -13.19 -12.82
CA ARG A 247 15.21 -12.67 -11.47
C ARG A 247 14.80 -11.20 -11.44
N ALA A 248 14.80 -10.53 -12.58
CA ALA A 248 14.45 -9.12 -12.75
C ALA A 248 12.93 -8.86 -12.65
N LEU A 249 12.28 -9.47 -11.66
CA LEU A 249 10.84 -9.52 -11.48
C LEU A 249 10.34 -8.27 -10.79
N HIS A 250 9.22 -7.74 -11.26
CA HIS A 250 8.56 -6.59 -10.66
C HIS A 250 7.69 -7.03 -9.48
N PRO A 251 7.75 -6.35 -8.33
CA PRO A 251 6.82 -6.61 -7.25
C PRO A 251 5.41 -6.12 -7.63
N TYR A 252 4.39 -6.93 -7.31
CA TYR A 252 2.98 -6.57 -7.52
C TYR A 252 2.46 -5.49 -6.54
N GLU A 253 3.33 -5.04 -5.64
CA GLU A 253 3.03 -4.25 -4.45
C GLU A 253 3.75 -2.89 -4.36
N ILE A 254 4.62 -2.52 -5.31
CA ILE A 254 5.37 -1.23 -5.29
C ILE A 254 4.93 -0.29 -6.43
N LEU A 255 3.62 -0.25 -6.72
CA LEU A 255 2.99 0.81 -7.53
C LEU A 255 1.73 1.31 -6.82
#